data_AF-A0A952USK2-F1
#
_entry.id   AF-A0A952USK2-F1
#
_cell.length_a   1.000
_cell.length_b   1.000
_cell.length_c   1.000
_cell.angle_alpha   90.00
_cell.angle_beta   90.00
_cell.angle_gamma   90.00
#
_symmetry.space_group_name_H-M   'P 1'
#
loop_
_entity.id
_entity.type
_entity.pdbx_description
1 polymer ?
#
loop_
_entity_poly.entity_id
_entity_poly.type
_entity_poly.pdbx_seq_one_letter_code
_entity_poly.pdbx_strand_id
1 'polypeptide(L)'
;MLQRKGSEVSQTLRVRSIRALCATLLLTVLAACGTTQGDPVLDLSGDWSGSWVSGSVGGDVSATFTQTGGTLTGTVTVGDSPCITEGAITGSVTSSGVTFGSVSGATSITFVSTEVSEESMSGTWTTDGGACTGGSGTFTISRSMWG
;
A
#
# COMPACT_ATOMS: atom_id res chain seq x y z
N MET A 1 -43.37 63.40 1.42
CA MET A 1 -43.71 62.42 2.47
C MET A 1 -44.55 61.33 1.80
N LEU A 2 -44.17 60.06 1.99
CA LEU A 2 -44.79 58.81 1.46
C LEU A 2 -44.65 58.56 -0.06
N GLN A 3 -43.99 57.51 -0.58
CA GLN A 3 -43.97 56.04 -0.37
C GLN A 3 -44.74 55.27 -1.47
N ARG A 4 -44.16 54.12 -1.86
CA ARG A 4 -44.68 52.96 -2.66
C ARG A 4 -44.45 53.03 -4.18
N LYS A 5 -43.70 52.14 -4.85
CA LYS A 5 -43.48 50.67 -4.81
C LYS A 5 -44.60 49.86 -5.51
N GLY A 6 -44.21 49.03 -6.48
CA GLY A 6 -44.98 47.96 -7.17
C GLY A 6 -45.37 48.37 -8.60
N SER A 7 -44.83 47.83 -9.71
CA SER A 7 -44.63 46.42 -10.18
C SER A 7 -45.94 45.68 -10.50
N GLU A 8 -45.84 44.84 -11.55
CA GLU A 8 -46.77 43.78 -12.03
C GLU A 8 -47.74 44.24 -13.14
N VAL A 9 -47.36 44.19 -14.43
CA VAL A 9 -47.13 43.01 -15.28
C VAL A 9 -48.32 42.04 -15.31
N SER A 10 -49.27 42.40 -16.17
CA SER A 10 -49.86 41.59 -17.23
C SER A 10 -50.10 40.08 -17.01
N GLN A 11 -51.40 39.78 -16.94
CA GLN A 11 -52.08 38.72 -17.71
C GLN A 11 -52.00 37.27 -17.20
N THR A 12 -52.93 36.99 -16.29
CA THR A 12 -53.94 35.91 -16.39
C THR A 12 -53.55 34.62 -17.12
N LEU A 13 -52.94 33.73 -16.33
CA LEU A 13 -53.22 32.30 -16.20
C LEU A 13 -54.51 31.82 -16.89
N ARG A 14 -54.43 30.84 -17.80
CA ARG A 14 -55.23 29.58 -17.80
C ARG A 14 -54.71 28.62 -18.88
N VAL A 15 -53.87 27.64 -18.52
CA VAL A 15 -53.91 26.30 -19.14
C VAL A 15 -53.55 25.28 -18.06
N ARG A 16 -54.55 24.50 -17.64
CA ARG A 16 -54.39 23.34 -16.77
C ARG A 16 -54.13 22.09 -17.62
N SER A 17 -53.37 21.17 -17.01
CA SER A 17 -53.37 19.72 -17.23
C SER A 17 -52.24 19.11 -18.06
N ILE A 18 -51.11 18.97 -17.35
CA ILE A 18 -50.24 17.78 -17.24
C ILE A 18 -50.88 16.49 -17.78
N ARG A 19 -50.24 15.84 -18.76
CA ARG A 19 -49.90 14.40 -18.80
C ARG A 19 -49.19 14.02 -20.11
N ALA A 20 -48.28 13.05 -19.97
CA ALA A 20 -47.47 12.35 -20.99
C ALA A 20 -46.16 13.08 -21.39
N LEU A 21 -45.07 12.85 -20.64
CA LEU A 21 -44.10 11.77 -20.90
C LEU A 21 -43.56 11.81 -22.32
N CYS A 22 -42.58 12.68 -22.58
CA CYS A 22 -41.50 12.41 -23.54
C CYS A 22 -40.48 13.55 -23.51
N ALA A 23 -39.21 13.19 -23.35
CA ALA A 23 -38.04 14.00 -23.66
C ALA A 23 -37.59 15.11 -22.69
N THR A 24 -37.99 15.05 -21.41
CA THR A 24 -37.10 15.57 -20.36
C THR A 24 -35.91 14.61 -20.18
N LEU A 25 -34.72 15.18 -20.07
CA LEU A 25 -33.52 14.56 -19.48
C LEU A 25 -32.50 13.90 -20.44
N LEU A 26 -32.14 14.57 -21.54
CA LEU A 26 -30.89 14.28 -22.25
C LEU A 26 -29.78 15.28 -21.85
N LEU A 27 -29.68 15.62 -20.55
CA LEU A 27 -28.46 16.25 -20.01
C LEU A 27 -27.52 15.13 -19.59
N THR A 28 -26.65 14.79 -20.53
CA THR A 28 -25.37 14.08 -20.39
C THR A 28 -24.84 14.00 -18.96
N VAL A 29 -25.15 12.90 -18.28
CA VAL A 29 -24.38 12.43 -17.14
C VAL A 29 -23.03 11.99 -17.73
N LEU A 30 -22.06 12.90 -17.74
CA LEU A 30 -20.66 12.54 -17.83
C LEU A 30 -20.36 11.75 -16.55
N ALA A 31 -20.63 10.44 -16.59
CA ALA A 31 -20.08 9.51 -15.63
C ALA A 31 -18.57 9.56 -15.83
N ALA A 32 -17.92 10.46 -15.10
CA ALA A 32 -16.50 10.41 -14.85
C ALA A 32 -16.26 9.10 -14.09
N CYS A 33 -16.14 8.01 -14.84
CA CYS A 33 -15.41 6.84 -14.39
C CYS A 33 -13.95 7.28 -14.33
N GLY A 34 -13.63 8.08 -13.31
CA GLY A 34 -12.27 8.21 -12.83
C GLY A 34 -11.95 6.85 -12.27
N THR A 35 -11.40 5.98 -13.10
CA THR A 35 -10.54 4.93 -12.58
C THR A 35 -9.49 5.67 -11.78
N THR A 36 -9.59 5.62 -10.46
CA THR A 36 -8.44 5.79 -9.58
C THR A 36 -7.48 4.68 -10.01
N GLN A 37 -6.72 4.95 -11.06
CA GLN A 37 -5.58 4.16 -11.45
C GLN A 37 -4.61 4.43 -10.31
N GLY A 38 -4.77 3.66 -9.24
CA GLY A 38 -3.78 3.61 -8.18
C GLY A 38 -2.44 3.41 -8.87
N ASP A 39 -1.45 4.20 -8.46
CA ASP A 39 -0.09 4.08 -8.98
C ASP A 39 0.26 2.61 -9.17
N PRO A 40 0.97 2.25 -10.25
CA PRO A 40 1.41 0.87 -10.43
C PRO A 40 2.08 0.45 -9.12
N VAL A 41 1.44 -0.47 -8.41
CA VAL A 41 1.97 -0.98 -7.15
C VAL A 41 3.26 -1.68 -7.55
N LEU A 42 4.38 -1.16 -7.05
CA LEU A 42 5.70 -1.73 -7.25
C LEU A 42 5.62 -3.26 -7.07
N ASP A 43 6.03 -4.02 -8.08
CA ASP A 43 6.00 -5.49 -8.01
C ASP A 43 7.29 -6.01 -7.39
N LEU A 44 7.16 -6.49 -6.16
CA LEU A 44 8.26 -7.05 -5.37
C LEU A 44 8.33 -8.57 -5.45
N SER A 45 7.44 -9.22 -6.22
CA SER A 45 7.41 -10.67 -6.35
C SER A 45 8.72 -11.22 -6.93
N GLY A 46 9.20 -12.34 -6.38
CA GLY A 46 10.41 -13.02 -6.84
C GLY A 46 11.41 -13.28 -5.72
N ASP A 47 12.61 -13.68 -6.11
CA ASP A 47 13.71 -14.01 -5.19
C ASP A 47 14.59 -12.79 -4.92
N TRP A 48 15.00 -12.68 -3.67
CA TRP A 48 15.78 -11.57 -3.14
C TRP A 48 16.92 -12.10 -2.28
N SER A 49 18.04 -11.40 -2.32
CA SER A 49 19.24 -11.75 -1.57
C SER A 49 20.00 -10.51 -1.13
N GLY A 50 20.67 -10.56 0.01
CA GLY A 50 21.50 -9.47 0.48
C GLY A 50 22.02 -9.71 1.87
N SER A 51 22.10 -8.67 2.69
CA SER A 51 22.72 -8.73 4.01
C SER A 51 21.97 -7.91 5.07
N TRP A 52 22.24 -8.27 6.32
CA TRP A 52 21.75 -7.56 7.51
C TRP A 52 22.92 -7.23 8.44
N VAL A 53 22.75 -6.18 9.26
CA VAL A 53 23.73 -5.76 10.26
C VAL A 53 23.02 -5.38 11.56
N SER A 54 23.55 -5.83 12.71
CA SER A 54 23.25 -5.36 14.07
C SER A 54 24.54 -4.96 14.79
N GLY A 55 24.78 -3.66 14.98
CA GLY A 55 26.03 -3.19 15.58
C GLY A 55 27.25 -3.62 14.77
N SER A 56 28.08 -4.51 15.32
CA SER A 56 29.29 -5.06 14.66
C SER A 56 29.09 -6.47 14.08
N VAL A 57 27.89 -7.04 14.17
CA VAL A 57 27.55 -8.38 13.68
C VAL A 57 26.66 -8.23 12.45
N GLY A 58 26.78 -9.14 11.50
CA GLY A 58 25.92 -9.20 10.32
C GLY A 58 25.98 -10.58 9.67
N GLY A 59 25.17 -10.74 8.63
CA GLY A 59 25.08 -11.98 7.88
C GLY A 59 24.27 -11.82 6.61
N ASP A 60 24.05 -12.92 5.92
CA ASP A 60 23.27 -12.95 4.68
C ASP A 60 21.76 -13.05 4.94
N VAL A 61 20.98 -12.54 4.00
CA VAL A 61 19.52 -12.69 3.95
C VAL A 61 19.15 -13.20 2.58
N SER A 62 18.24 -14.17 2.52
CA SER A 62 17.54 -14.54 1.28
C SER A 62 16.03 -14.59 1.54
N ALA A 63 15.25 -14.17 0.56
CA ALA A 63 13.80 -14.17 0.67
C ALA A 63 13.14 -14.47 -0.68
N THR A 64 11.98 -15.11 -0.64
CA THR A 64 11.12 -15.28 -1.80
C THR A 64 9.79 -14.60 -1.49
N PHE A 65 9.43 -13.62 -2.29
CA PHE A 65 8.20 -12.85 -2.14
C PHE A 65 7.14 -13.24 -3.17
N THR A 66 5.89 -13.23 -2.74
CA THR A 66 4.69 -13.30 -3.57
C THR A 66 3.80 -12.12 -3.21
N GLN A 67 3.52 -11.26 -4.19
CA GLN A 67 2.66 -10.10 -4.01
C GLN A 67 1.29 -10.32 -4.66
N THR A 68 0.22 -9.93 -3.97
CA THR A 68 -1.13 -9.90 -4.51
C THR A 68 -1.81 -8.61 -4.09
N GLY A 69 -1.92 -7.67 -5.04
CA GLY A 69 -2.33 -6.30 -4.75
C GLY A 69 -1.35 -5.62 -3.78
N GLY A 70 -1.87 -5.08 -2.67
CA GLY A 70 -1.06 -4.49 -1.61
C GLY A 70 -0.57 -5.46 -0.55
N THR A 71 -0.78 -6.77 -0.71
CA THR A 71 -0.35 -7.79 0.27
C THR A 71 0.93 -8.47 -0.21
N LEU A 72 1.92 -8.58 0.68
CA LEU A 72 3.17 -9.31 0.46
C LEU A 72 3.20 -10.55 1.35
N THR A 73 3.49 -11.71 0.76
CA THR A 73 3.69 -12.96 1.48
C THR A 73 5.00 -13.60 1.03
N GLY A 74 5.55 -14.55 1.79
CA GLY A 74 6.79 -15.21 1.39
C GLY A 74 7.49 -15.98 2.49
N THR A 75 8.75 -16.29 2.24
CA THR A 75 9.66 -16.91 3.21
C THR A 75 11.00 -16.19 3.21
N VAL A 76 11.61 -16.07 4.38
CA VAL A 76 12.96 -15.49 4.58
C VAL A 76 13.86 -16.52 5.25
N THR A 77 15.12 -16.54 4.85
CA THR A 77 16.22 -17.22 5.53
C THR A 77 17.24 -16.17 5.95
N VAL A 78 17.67 -16.21 7.21
CA VAL A 78 18.64 -15.27 7.79
C VAL A 78 19.87 -16.07 8.21
N GLY A 79 20.96 -15.87 7.49
CA GLY A 79 22.27 -16.45 7.81
C GLY A 79 22.92 -15.76 9.00
N ASP A 80 23.76 -16.51 9.72
CA ASP A 80 24.60 -16.03 10.84
C ASP A 80 23.86 -15.32 11.99
N SER A 81 22.54 -15.50 12.07
CA SER A 81 21.72 -14.98 13.15
C SER A 81 21.53 -16.06 14.22
N PRO A 82 21.93 -15.81 15.49
CA PRO A 82 21.70 -16.76 16.59
C PRO A 82 20.23 -16.84 17.01
N CYS A 83 19.40 -15.96 16.46
CA CYS A 83 18.01 -15.74 16.86
C CYS A 83 17.03 -16.45 15.95
N ILE A 84 17.26 -16.29 14.65
CA ILE A 84 16.30 -16.59 13.60
C ILE A 84 17.08 -17.07 12.41
N THR A 85 16.74 -18.26 11.92
CA THR A 85 17.34 -18.84 10.71
C THR A 85 16.38 -18.83 9.54
N GLU A 86 15.08 -19.03 9.76
CA GLU A 86 14.08 -19.14 8.70
C GLU A 86 12.66 -18.79 9.18
N GLY A 87 11.78 -18.41 8.25
CA GLY A 87 10.34 -18.34 8.54
C GLY A 87 9.52 -17.49 7.56
N ALA A 88 8.25 -17.29 7.90
CA ALA A 88 7.27 -16.69 7.01
C ALA A 88 7.31 -15.16 6.98
N ILE A 89 6.96 -14.62 5.82
CA ILE A 89 6.80 -13.20 5.57
C ILE A 89 5.32 -12.96 5.34
N THR A 90 4.75 -12.05 6.11
CA THR A 90 3.42 -11.49 5.89
C THR A 90 3.51 -10.00 6.07
N GLY A 91 3.03 -9.25 5.10
CA GLY A 91 3.23 -7.82 5.04
C GLY A 91 2.30 -7.09 4.09
N SER A 92 2.45 -5.77 4.07
CA SER A 92 1.75 -4.90 3.14
C SER A 92 2.75 -4.05 2.37
N VAL A 93 2.53 -3.92 1.06
CA VAL A 93 3.25 -2.99 0.19
C VAL A 93 2.43 -1.71 0.10
N THR A 94 3.04 -0.60 0.52
CA THR A 94 2.52 0.74 0.24
C THR A 94 3.46 1.44 -0.75
N SER A 95 3.05 2.61 -1.25
CA SER A 95 3.91 3.42 -2.12
C SER A 95 5.20 3.91 -1.44
N SER A 96 5.34 3.74 -0.12
CA SER A 96 6.44 4.28 0.66
C SER A 96 7.21 3.24 1.49
N GLY A 97 6.91 1.95 1.34
CA GLY A 97 7.66 0.91 2.05
C GLY A 97 6.95 -0.43 2.16
N VAL A 98 7.71 -1.39 2.68
CA VAL A 98 7.23 -2.73 3.00
C VAL A 98 7.43 -2.97 4.48
N THR A 99 6.36 -3.41 5.13
CA THR A 99 6.42 -3.95 6.49
C THR A 99 6.14 -5.44 6.42
N PHE A 100 7.06 -6.27 6.92
CA PHE A 100 6.83 -7.71 7.01
C PHE A 100 7.33 -8.29 8.33
N GLY A 101 6.60 -9.28 8.85
CA GLY A 101 6.94 -9.92 10.12
C GLY A 101 6.07 -11.13 10.48
N SER A 102 6.68 -12.31 10.48
CA SER A 102 6.50 -13.37 11.48
C SER A 102 7.35 -14.58 11.08
N VAL A 103 8.64 -14.50 11.39
CA VAL A 103 9.58 -15.57 11.08
C VAL A 103 9.41 -16.65 12.17
N SER A 104 8.75 -17.76 11.83
CA SER A 104 8.15 -18.71 12.78
C SER A 104 9.19 -19.42 13.67
N GLY A 105 9.28 -18.99 14.93
CA GLY A 105 10.08 -19.67 15.98
C GLY A 105 9.92 -19.14 17.42
N ALA A 106 8.99 -18.20 17.67
CA ALA A 106 8.75 -17.41 18.91
C ALA A 106 9.33 -15.98 18.97
N THR A 107 9.89 -15.47 17.87
CA THR A 107 10.34 -14.07 17.76
C THR A 107 9.65 -13.38 16.58
N SER A 108 9.12 -12.18 16.82
CA SER A 108 8.63 -11.29 15.75
C SER A 108 9.77 -10.38 15.33
N ILE A 109 10.15 -10.40 14.05
CA ILE A 109 10.96 -9.34 13.45
C ILE A 109 10.01 -8.44 12.66
N THR A 110 10.11 -7.14 12.87
CA THR A 110 9.47 -6.13 12.05
C THR A 110 10.54 -5.54 11.12
N PHE A 111 10.39 -5.72 9.82
CA PHE A 111 11.20 -5.02 8.82
C PHE A 111 10.46 -3.76 8.35
N VAL A 112 11.16 -2.65 8.22
CA VAL A 112 10.63 -1.38 7.71
C VAL A 112 11.56 -0.88 6.62
N SER A 113 11.04 -0.85 5.39
CA SER A 113 11.82 -0.34 4.25
C SER A 113 11.84 1.19 4.25
N THR A 114 13.01 1.77 4.06
CA THR A 114 13.20 3.22 3.85
C THR A 114 13.37 3.56 2.38
N GLU A 115 13.93 2.65 1.59
CA GLU A 115 14.10 2.79 0.15
C GLU A 115 13.67 1.49 -0.52
N VAL A 116 12.84 1.59 -1.57
CA VAL A 116 12.32 0.43 -2.28
C VAL A 116 12.20 0.72 -3.78
N SER A 117 12.68 -0.23 -4.58
CA SER A 117 12.57 -0.27 -6.04
C SER A 117 12.28 -1.72 -6.48
N GLU A 118 12.09 -1.96 -7.78
CA GLU A 118 11.87 -3.33 -8.30
C GLU A 118 13.14 -4.20 -8.18
N GLU A 119 14.31 -3.58 -8.02
CA GLU A 119 15.62 -4.23 -8.03
C GLU A 119 16.28 -4.25 -6.64
N SER A 120 15.94 -3.31 -5.76
CA SER A 120 16.62 -3.11 -4.48
C SER A 120 15.66 -2.67 -3.37
N MET A 121 15.93 -3.12 -2.15
CA MET A 121 15.21 -2.69 -0.95
C MET A 121 16.19 -2.55 0.21
N SER A 122 16.10 -1.43 0.93
CA SER A 122 16.89 -1.18 2.13
C SER A 122 16.01 -0.65 3.25
N GLY A 123 16.43 -0.88 4.48
CA GLY A 123 15.66 -0.43 5.63
C GLY A 123 16.22 -0.87 6.96
N THR A 124 15.35 -0.84 7.95
CA THR A 124 15.66 -1.24 9.31
C THR A 124 14.86 -2.48 9.70
N TRP A 125 15.35 -3.16 10.72
CA TRP A 125 14.59 -4.23 11.36
C TRP A 125 14.66 -4.08 12.87
N THR A 126 13.62 -4.55 13.55
CA THR A 126 13.53 -4.62 15.01
C THR A 126 12.95 -5.95 15.45
N THR A 127 13.31 -6.42 16.63
CA THR A 127 12.78 -7.65 17.23
C THR A 127 12.03 -7.34 18.52
N ASP A 128 10.77 -7.74 18.59
CA ASP A 128 9.87 -7.37 19.69
C ASP A 128 9.50 -8.56 20.60
N GLY A 129 10.08 -9.74 20.38
CA GLY A 129 9.76 -10.94 21.17
C GLY A 129 10.83 -12.03 21.17
N GLY A 130 10.72 -12.97 22.12
CA GLY A 130 11.64 -14.10 22.28
C GLY A 130 13.03 -13.72 22.79
N ALA A 131 14.00 -14.62 22.60
CA ALA A 131 15.36 -14.47 23.15
C ALA A 131 16.13 -13.26 22.60
N CYS A 132 15.66 -12.68 21.50
CA CYS A 132 16.32 -11.58 20.81
C CYS A 132 15.57 -10.25 20.92
N THR A 133 14.59 -10.17 21.82
CA THR A 133 13.83 -8.93 22.10
C THR A 133 14.77 -7.74 22.31
N GLY A 134 14.48 -6.62 21.64
CA GLY A 134 15.27 -5.38 21.71
C GLY A 134 16.40 -5.28 20.68
N GLY A 135 16.66 -6.35 19.90
CA GLY A 135 17.54 -6.29 18.74
C GLY A 135 17.03 -5.33 17.67
N SER A 136 17.97 -4.66 17.01
CA SER A 136 17.68 -3.81 15.85
C SER A 136 18.89 -3.69 14.94
N GLY A 137 18.64 -3.22 13.72
CA GLY A 137 19.69 -3.09 12.73
C GLY A 137 19.19 -2.60 11.39
N THR A 138 20.05 -2.73 10.38
CA THR A 138 19.72 -2.41 8.98
C THR A 138 19.78 -3.65 8.12
N PHE A 139 19.09 -3.60 6.98
CA PHE A 139 19.16 -4.61 5.94
C PHE A 139 19.25 -3.95 4.57
N THR A 140 19.88 -4.65 3.63
CA THR A 140 19.90 -4.32 2.21
C THR A 140 19.76 -5.60 1.41
N ILE A 141 18.77 -5.66 0.53
CA ILE A 141 18.53 -6.79 -0.37
C ILE A 141 18.36 -6.30 -1.81
N SER A 142 18.72 -7.15 -2.75
CA SER A 142 18.50 -6.96 -4.17
C SER A 142 17.84 -8.18 -4.79
N ARG A 143 17.10 -7.96 -5.87
CA ARG A 143 16.47 -9.04 -6.61
C ARG A 143 17.55 -9.98 -7.16
N SER A 144 17.43 -11.26 -6.88
CA SER A 144 18.39 -12.27 -7.32
C SER A 144 18.23 -12.47 -8.82
N MET A 145 19.22 -12.10 -9.63
CA MET A 145 19.18 -12.21 -11.10
C MET A 145 19.57 -13.59 -11.65
N TRP A 146 19.52 -14.64 -10.83
CA TRP A 146 19.96 -15.98 -11.23
C TRP A 146 18.83 -16.98 -10.99
N GLY A 147 18.06 -17.24 -12.05
CA GLY A 147 17.14 -18.37 -12.20
C GLY A 147 17.51 -19.18 -13.43
#